data_AF-A0A951SW42-F1
#
_entry.id   AF-A0A951SW42-F1
#
_cell.length_a   1.000
_cell.length_b   1.000
_cell.length_c   1.000
_cell.angle_alpha   90.00
_cell.angle_beta   90.00
_cell.angle_gamma   90.00
#
_symmetry.space_group_name_H-M   'P 1'
#
loop_
_entity.id
_entity.type
_entity.pdbx_description
1 polymer ?
#
loop_
_entity_poly.entity_id
_entity_poly.type
_entity_poly.pdbx_seq_one_letter_code
_entity_poly.pdbx_strand_id
1 'polypeptide(L)'
;MQDNPKAEDLLEAVQDFLMKELLPQIRDNDALSYKALVSWNMLGVISREIKLEEEIINREIHNVGLILGQVDTKATLTERRSLLNHYYLELCKKIQSERLCDPNSLIWKTVKQSVVEKLKIANPRFQVETE
;
A
#
# COMPACT_ATOMS: atom_id res chain seq x y z
N MET A 1 29.31 6.00 -1.04
CA MET A 1 28.59 6.23 -2.30
C MET A 1 27.91 4.93 -2.65
N GLN A 2 26.59 4.90 -2.56
CA GLN A 2 25.78 3.71 -2.87
C GLN A 2 25.21 3.96 -4.25
N ASP A 3 26.03 3.72 -5.29
CA ASP A 3 25.79 4.15 -6.68
C ASP A 3 24.81 3.24 -7.45
N ASN A 4 24.05 2.38 -6.76
CA ASN A 4 23.09 1.50 -7.40
C ASN A 4 21.69 2.12 -7.37
N PRO A 5 20.99 2.22 -8.53
CA PRO A 5 19.61 2.67 -8.56
C PRO A 5 18.74 1.75 -7.71
N LYS A 6 17.79 2.34 -6.98
CA LYS A 6 16.82 1.59 -6.20
C LYS A 6 15.72 1.06 -7.12
N ALA A 7 14.91 0.13 -6.60
CA ALA A 7 13.80 -0.45 -7.36
C ALA A 7 12.84 0.63 -7.89
N GLU A 8 12.53 1.64 -7.08
CA GLU A 8 11.70 2.76 -7.46
C GLU A 8 12.26 3.58 -8.63
N ASP A 9 13.59 3.77 -8.69
CA ASP A 9 14.27 4.50 -9.77
C ASP A 9 14.16 3.73 -11.08
N LEU A 10 14.32 2.40 -11.01
CA LEU A 10 14.17 1.51 -12.17
C LEU A 10 12.72 1.49 -12.69
N LEU A 11 11.73 1.43 -11.79
CA LEU A 11 10.31 1.46 -12.17
C LEU A 11 9.92 2.80 -12.81
N GLU A 12 10.51 3.90 -12.37
CA GLU A 12 10.30 5.24 -12.94
C GLU A 12 10.94 5.35 -14.34
N ALA A 13 12.17 4.85 -14.52
CA ALA A 13 12.81 4.80 -15.82
C ALA A 13 12.02 3.96 -16.85
N VAL A 14 11.47 2.82 -16.45
CA VAL A 14 10.62 2.00 -17.33
C VAL A 14 9.32 2.72 -17.67
N GLN A 15 8.69 3.41 -16.70
CA GLN A 15 7.51 4.22 -16.98
C GLN A 15 7.78 5.31 -18.03
N ASP A 16 8.91 5.99 -17.90
CA ASP A 16 9.36 7.01 -18.84
C ASP A 16 9.57 6.43 -20.24
N PHE A 17 10.24 5.29 -20.35
CA PHE A 17 10.41 4.58 -21.63
C PHE A 17 9.05 4.23 -22.26
N LEU A 18 8.12 3.66 -21.48
CA LEU A 18 6.80 3.28 -21.97
C LEU A 18 6.04 4.47 -22.56
N MET A 19 6.10 5.64 -21.91
CA MET A 19 5.34 6.82 -22.32
C MET A 19 6.03 7.67 -23.38
N LYS A 20 7.34 7.87 -23.25
CA LYS A 20 8.12 8.81 -24.09
C LYS A 20 8.61 8.15 -25.37
N GLU A 21 8.88 6.84 -25.35
CA GLU A 21 9.51 6.14 -26.48
C GLU A 21 8.60 5.08 -27.09
N LEU A 22 7.99 4.20 -26.28
CA LEU A 22 7.20 3.08 -26.80
C LEU A 22 5.82 3.52 -27.30
N LEU A 23 5.02 4.20 -26.47
CA LEU A 23 3.64 4.57 -26.79
C LEU A 23 3.50 5.36 -28.11
N PRO A 24 4.38 6.33 -28.44
CA PRO A 24 4.33 7.02 -29.73
C PRO A 24 4.45 6.11 -30.96
N GLN A 25 5.15 4.98 -30.83
CA GLN A 25 5.39 4.03 -31.93
C GLN A 25 4.24 3.04 -32.13
N ILE A 26 3.44 2.80 -31.09
CA ILE A 26 2.35 1.79 -31.10
C ILE A 26 0.95 2.41 -31.07
N ARG A 27 0.85 3.75 -31.14
CA ARG A 27 -0.39 4.52 -30.96
C ARG A 27 -1.52 4.14 -31.93
N ASP A 28 -1.18 3.65 -33.12
CA ASP A 28 -2.16 3.24 -34.14
C ASP A 28 -2.72 1.83 -33.87
N ASN A 29 -2.23 1.15 -32.83
CA ASN A 29 -2.75 -0.12 -32.35
C ASN A 29 -3.38 0.08 -30.98
N ASP A 30 -4.70 0.18 -30.94
CA ASP A 30 -5.48 0.42 -29.72
C ASP A 30 -5.19 -0.62 -28.63
N ALA A 31 -5.10 -1.91 -28.99
CA ALA A 31 -4.88 -2.99 -28.04
C ALA A 31 -3.49 -2.92 -27.39
N LEU A 32 -2.44 -2.58 -28.16
CA LEU A 32 -1.09 -2.41 -27.63
C LEU A 32 -0.96 -1.11 -26.82
N SER A 33 -1.55 -0.02 -27.30
CA SER A 33 -1.59 1.26 -26.60
C SER A 33 -2.25 1.15 -25.23
N TYR A 34 -3.38 0.45 -25.18
CA TYR A 34 -4.07 0.16 -23.91
C TYR A 34 -3.18 -0.61 -22.94
N LYS A 35 -2.52 -1.69 -23.40
CA LYS A 35 -1.60 -2.48 -22.55
C LYS A 35 -0.44 -1.63 -22.03
N ALA A 36 0.13 -0.76 -22.86
CA ALA A 36 1.22 0.13 -22.43
C ALA A 36 0.77 1.12 -21.35
N LEU A 37 -0.42 1.71 -21.49
CA LEU A 37 -1.01 2.60 -20.49
C LEU A 37 -1.30 1.88 -19.16
N VAL A 38 -1.85 0.67 -19.21
CA VAL A 38 -2.10 -0.15 -18.03
C VAL A 38 -0.78 -0.50 -17.33
N SER A 39 0.22 -0.95 -18.07
CA SER A 39 1.54 -1.26 -17.53
C SER A 39 2.19 -0.03 -16.89
N TRP A 40 2.16 1.12 -17.56
CA TRP A 40 2.66 2.38 -17.00
C TRP A 40 1.98 2.72 -15.68
N ASN A 41 0.64 2.62 -15.63
CA ASN A 41 -0.12 2.89 -14.41
C ASN A 41 0.27 1.94 -13.26
N MET A 42 0.38 0.63 -13.53
CA MET A 42 0.73 -0.38 -12.53
C MET A 42 2.15 -0.19 -11.98
N LEU A 43 3.13 0.15 -12.83
CA LEU A 43 4.47 0.49 -12.38
C LEU A 43 4.45 1.71 -11.43
N GLY A 44 3.61 2.71 -11.73
CA GLY A 44 3.39 3.86 -10.87
C GLY A 44 2.80 3.48 -9.51
N VAL A 45 1.86 2.54 -9.48
CA VAL A 45 1.28 2.01 -8.22
C VAL A 45 2.36 1.32 -7.39
N ILE A 46 3.10 0.38 -7.98
CA ILE A 46 4.15 -0.39 -7.29
C ILE A 46 5.26 0.55 -6.76
N SER A 47 5.66 1.55 -7.54
CA SER A 47 6.65 2.55 -7.09
C SER A 47 6.17 3.32 -5.85
N ARG A 48 4.88 3.67 -5.79
CA ARG A 48 4.30 4.31 -4.59
C ARG A 48 4.21 3.34 -3.41
N GLU A 49 3.84 2.08 -3.65
CA GLU A 49 3.81 1.05 -2.59
C GLU A 49 5.18 0.91 -1.93
N ILE A 50 6.25 0.76 -2.73
CA ILE A 50 7.62 0.64 -2.21
C ILE A 50 8.02 1.88 -1.41
N LYS A 51 7.74 3.08 -1.92
CA LYS A 51 8.09 4.36 -1.25
C LYS A 51 7.37 4.55 0.09
N LEU A 52 6.14 4.05 0.22
CA LEU A 52 5.28 4.28 1.39
C LEU A 52 5.24 3.09 2.36
N GLU A 53 5.78 1.93 1.96
CA GLU A 53 5.62 0.67 2.68
C GLU A 53 6.02 0.78 4.15
N GLU A 54 7.23 1.27 4.42
CA GLU A 54 7.76 1.33 5.78
C GLU A 54 6.90 2.24 6.68
N GLU A 55 6.49 3.41 6.16
CA GLU A 55 5.63 4.35 6.89
C GLU A 55 4.25 3.74 7.19
N ILE A 56 3.67 3.03 6.23
CA ILE A 56 2.37 2.36 6.39
C ILE A 56 2.47 1.23 7.40
N ILE A 57 3.47 0.35 7.28
CA ILE A 57 3.67 -0.76 8.20
C ILE A 57 3.86 -0.25 9.63
N ASN A 58 4.68 0.77 9.83
CA ASN A 58 4.91 1.35 11.16
C ASN A 58 3.61 1.88 11.78
N ARG A 59 2.80 2.57 10.99
CA ARG A 59 1.52 3.11 11.42
C ARG A 59 0.49 2.02 11.72
N GLU A 60 0.41 0.99 10.89
CA GLU A 60 -0.51 -0.13 11.12
C GLU A 60 -0.11 -0.94 12.37
N ILE A 61 1.18 -1.21 12.57
CA ILE A 61 1.68 -1.85 13.81
C ILE A 61 1.27 -1.03 15.03
N HIS A 62 1.47 0.29 14.97
CA HIS A 62 1.07 1.19 16.06
C HIS A 62 -0.44 1.12 16.33
N ASN A 63 -1.26 1.31 15.29
CA ASN A 63 -2.72 1.38 15.43
C ASN A 63 -3.34 0.05 15.91
N VAL A 64 -2.89 -1.08 15.36
CA VAL A 64 -3.36 -2.40 15.77
C VAL A 64 -2.79 -2.78 17.13
N GLY A 65 -1.54 -2.42 17.40
CA GLY A 65 -0.90 -2.60 18.70
C GLY A 65 -1.67 -1.94 19.83
N LEU A 66 -2.16 -0.70 19.63
CA LEU A 66 -3.03 0.00 20.61
C LEU A 66 -4.31 -0.78 20.92
N ILE A 67 -4.93 -1.42 19.93
CA ILE A 67 -6.15 -2.22 20.11
C ILE A 67 -5.85 -3.51 20.89
N LEU A 68 -4.70 -4.13 20.61
CA LEU A 68 -4.29 -5.39 21.21
C LEU A 68 -3.53 -5.23 22.55
N GLY A 69 -3.25 -3.99 22.97
CA GLY A 69 -2.44 -3.70 24.15
C GLY A 69 -0.97 -4.11 23.99
N GLN A 70 -0.45 -4.12 22.76
CA GLN A 70 0.92 -4.49 22.43
C GLN A 70 1.79 -3.24 22.26
N VAL A 71 3.10 -3.36 22.55
CA VAL A 71 4.06 -2.26 22.46
C VAL A 71 4.94 -2.42 21.22
N ASP A 72 5.16 -1.32 20.50
CA ASP A 72 6.04 -1.30 19.31
C ASP A 72 7.49 -1.63 19.70
N THR A 73 8.09 -2.55 18.97
CA THR A 73 9.47 -2.98 19.17
C THR A 73 10.33 -2.51 18.00
N LYS A 74 11.57 -2.12 18.29
CA LYS A 74 12.53 -1.79 17.23
C LYS A 74 12.86 -3.07 16.46
N ALA A 75 12.50 -3.09 15.19
CA ALA A 75 12.66 -4.23 14.30
C ALA A 75 12.96 -3.75 12.87
N THR A 76 13.62 -4.61 12.08
CA THR A 76 13.85 -4.43 10.65
C THR A 76 12.52 -4.45 9.87
N LEU A 77 12.51 -3.96 8.63
CA LEU A 77 11.30 -3.96 7.79
C LEU A 77 10.69 -5.37 7.63
N THR A 78 11.54 -6.40 7.42
CA THR A 78 11.09 -7.79 7.28
C THR A 78 10.44 -8.32 8.56
N GLU A 79 11.02 -8.01 9.71
CA GLU A 79 10.46 -8.37 11.02
C GLU A 79 9.14 -7.63 11.27
N ARG A 80 9.07 -6.35 10.90
CA ARG A 80 7.84 -5.54 10.98
C ARG A 80 6.72 -6.11 10.11
N ARG A 81 7.00 -6.56 8.88
CA ARG A 81 6.01 -7.27 8.03
C ARG A 81 5.45 -8.50 8.75
N SER A 82 6.33 -9.30 9.36
CA SER A 82 5.94 -10.51 10.08
C SER A 82 5.12 -10.19 11.33
N LEU A 83 5.51 -9.15 12.08
CA LEU A 83 4.80 -8.67 13.26
C LEU A 83 3.40 -8.17 12.90
N LEU A 84 3.27 -7.38 11.83
CA LEU A 84 1.99 -6.87 11.38
C LEU A 84 1.03 -7.99 10.99
N ASN A 85 1.52 -9.01 10.27
CA ASN A 85 0.73 -10.21 9.96
C ASN A 85 0.26 -10.92 11.22
N HIS A 86 1.13 -11.06 12.23
CA HIS A 86 0.75 -11.64 13.52
C HIS A 86 -0.34 -10.81 14.22
N TYR A 87 -0.20 -9.49 14.25
CA TYR A 87 -1.19 -8.59 14.85
C TYR A 87 -2.55 -8.67 14.15
N TYR A 88 -2.59 -8.74 12.82
CA TYR A 88 -3.85 -8.93 12.10
C TYR A 88 -4.52 -10.26 12.43
N LEU A 89 -3.75 -11.35 12.58
CA LEU A 89 -4.31 -12.64 12.98
C LEU A 89 -4.93 -12.58 14.38
N GLU A 90 -4.26 -11.94 15.34
CA GLU A 90 -4.79 -11.74 16.69
C GLU A 90 -6.01 -10.81 16.70
N LEU A 91 -5.99 -9.73 15.91
CA LEU A 91 -7.14 -8.84 15.76
C LEU A 91 -8.35 -9.57 15.16
N CYS A 92 -8.16 -10.40 14.13
CA CYS A 92 -9.23 -11.21 13.55
C CYS A 92 -9.82 -12.18 14.58
N LYS A 93 -8.98 -12.87 15.36
CA LYS A 93 -9.45 -13.76 16.44
C LYS A 93 -10.26 -12.99 17.47
N LYS A 94 -9.80 -11.81 17.90
CA LYS A 94 -10.49 -10.94 18.85
C LYS A 94 -11.84 -10.47 18.33
N ILE A 95 -11.91 -10.00 17.08
CA ILE A 95 -13.17 -9.59 16.42
C ILE A 95 -14.15 -10.75 16.38
N GLN A 96 -13.68 -11.95 16.03
CA GLN A 96 -14.53 -13.12 15.90
C GLN A 96 -15.03 -13.64 17.26
N SER A 97 -14.17 -13.70 18.28
CA SER A 97 -14.53 -14.20 19.61
C SER A 97 -15.46 -13.26 20.36
N GLU A 98 -15.23 -11.95 20.26
CA GLU A 98 -15.99 -10.92 20.98
C GLU A 98 -17.15 -10.35 20.15
N ARG A 99 -17.33 -10.81 18.90
CA ARG A 99 -18.36 -10.34 17.94
C ARG A 99 -18.39 -8.82 17.79
N LEU A 100 -17.21 -8.22 17.64
CA LEU A 100 -17.02 -6.78 17.58
C LEU A 100 -17.43 -6.24 16.21
N CYS A 101 -18.67 -5.76 16.11
CA CYS A 101 -19.25 -5.25 14.85
C CYS A 101 -19.78 -3.81 14.96
N ASP A 102 -19.44 -3.08 16.02
CA ASP A 102 -19.90 -1.70 16.20
C ASP A 102 -19.19 -0.74 15.23
N PRO A 103 -19.90 -0.05 14.32
CA PRO A 103 -19.33 0.93 13.40
C PRO A 103 -18.68 2.13 14.08
N ASN A 104 -19.03 2.42 15.33
CA ASN A 104 -18.44 3.51 16.10
C ASN A 104 -17.18 3.11 16.87
N SER A 105 -16.88 1.80 16.91
CA SER A 105 -15.74 1.27 17.65
C SER A 105 -14.41 1.75 17.08
N LEU A 106 -13.39 1.81 17.94
CA LEU A 106 -12.02 2.09 17.54
C LEU A 106 -11.53 1.07 16.49
N ILE A 107 -11.92 -0.20 16.62
CA ILE A 107 -11.54 -1.27 15.70
C ILE A 107 -12.07 -0.98 14.29
N TRP A 108 -13.35 -0.65 14.18
CA TRP A 108 -13.96 -0.32 12.88
C TRP A 108 -13.26 0.86 12.22
N LYS A 109 -13.00 1.94 12.99
CA LYS A 109 -12.29 3.12 12.50
C LYS A 109 -10.87 2.78 12.02
N THR A 110 -10.13 1.97 12.77
CA THR A 110 -8.77 1.55 12.41
C THR A 110 -8.75 0.69 11.14
N VAL A 111 -9.65 -0.30 11.02
CA VAL A 111 -9.73 -1.15 9.82
C VAL A 111 -10.17 -0.34 8.61
N LYS A 112 -11.17 0.54 8.76
CA LYS A 112 -11.61 1.46 7.69
C LYS A 112 -10.44 2.33 7.23
N GLN A 113 -9.69 2.91 8.16
CA GLN A 113 -8.52 3.74 7.85
C GLN A 113 -7.44 2.96 7.09
N SER A 114 -7.11 1.73 7.50
CA SER A 114 -6.16 0.87 6.77
C SER A 114 -6.58 0.63 5.31
N VAL A 115 -7.86 0.35 5.08
CA VAL A 115 -8.40 0.17 3.71
C VAL A 115 -8.27 1.46 2.91
N VAL A 116 -8.62 2.61 3.50
CA VAL A 116 -8.49 3.92 2.86
C VAL A 116 -7.05 4.23 2.47
N GLU A 117 -6.09 3.94 3.35
CA GLU A 117 -4.67 4.14 3.08
C GLU A 117 -4.19 3.26 1.91
N LYS A 118 -4.58 1.98 1.88
CA LYS A 118 -4.27 1.07 0.76
C LYS A 118 -4.87 1.56 -0.56
N LEU A 119 -6.11 2.05 -0.54
CA LEU A 119 -6.77 2.60 -1.74
C LEU A 119 -6.10 3.87 -2.25
N LYS A 120 -5.57 4.73 -1.37
CA LYS A 120 -4.84 5.94 -1.76
C LYS A 120 -3.54 5.65 -2.50
N ILE A 121 -2.91 4.49 -2.25
CA ILE A 121 -1.70 4.09 -2.99
C ILE A 121 -2.04 3.71 -4.43
N ALA A 122 -3.06 2.86 -4.57
CA ALA A 122 -3.56 2.40 -5.87
C ALA A 122 -4.15 3.57 -6.68
N ASN A 123 -4.89 4.46 -6.01
CA ASN A 123 -5.50 5.64 -6.60
C ASN A 123 -5.23 6.88 -5.73
N PRO A 124 -4.22 7.71 -6.06
CA PRO A 124 -3.89 8.93 -5.31
C PRO A 124 -5.02 9.97 -5.22
N ARG A 125 -6.02 9.89 -6.12
CA ARG A 125 -7.20 10.77 -6.10
C ARG A 125 -8.33 10.23 -5.24
N PHE A 126 -8.14 9.08 -4.58
CA PHE A 126 -9.14 8.50 -3.72
C PHE A 126 -9.42 9.42 -2.52
N GLN A 127 -10.65 9.90 -2.44
CA GLN A 127 -11.18 10.70 -1.34
C GLN A 127 -12.29 9.92 -0.65
N VAL A 128 -12.34 10.01 0.67
CA VAL A 128 -13.42 9.44 1.48
C VAL A 128 -14.31 10.61 1.87
N GLU A 129 -15.61 10.52 1.58
CA GLU A 129 -16.59 11.46 2.10
C GLU A 129 -16.55 11.39 3.63
N THR A 130 -16.31 12.55 4.26
CA THR A 130 -16.30 12.68 5.71
C THR A 130 -17.74 12.88 6.15
N GLU A 131 -18.35 11.82 6.68
CA GLU A 131 -19.61 11.89 7.44
C GLU A 131 -19.37 12.38 8.87
#